data_AF-A0AAU7AW20-F1
#
_entry.id   AF-A0AAU7AW20-F1
#
_cell.length_a   1.000
_cell.length_b   1.000
_cell.length_c   1.000
_cell.angle_alpha   90.00
_cell.angle_beta   90.00
_cell.angle_gamma   90.00
#
_symmetry.space_group_name_H-M   'P 1'
#
loop_
_entity.id
_entity.type
_entity.pdbx_description
1 polymer ?
#
loop_
_entity_poly.entity_id
_entity_poly.type
_entity_poly.pdbx_seq_one_letter_code
_entity_poly.pdbx_strand_id
1 'polypeptide(L)'
;MAASFEYENLNHRRPNAVNATLRRLLPGVGRVAAQAAPYAAWWQARNREALAADGADAGPLWVVLGDSMSQGIGASAVERGWVPQVAETLQGRGTRVRVLNLSFSGARVADVAERQLAALAAAGAEPAVTTLLVGSNDLLRRSLRRELVERYEELLERVPDGTLVATTPGRGRLGQVAERVERHPRVVPVPLSFAAGEVAEDRFHPDDAAYARLAATFTGPIGARLRPRGGASRG
;
A
#
# COMPACT_ATOMS: atom_id res chain seq x y z
N MET A 1 -29.41 8.20 -4.25
CA MET A 1 -28.18 8.38 -5.04
C MET A 1 -27.01 8.05 -4.13
N ALA A 2 -26.25 7.00 -4.40
CA ALA A 2 -25.04 6.74 -3.64
C ALA A 2 -24.10 7.94 -3.84
N ALA A 3 -23.57 8.51 -2.75
CA ALA A 3 -22.56 9.56 -2.86
C ALA A 3 -21.41 9.02 -3.72
N SER A 4 -21.04 9.75 -4.77
CA SER A 4 -19.88 9.39 -5.58
C SER A 4 -18.67 9.38 -4.67
N PHE A 5 -18.00 8.23 -4.58
CA PHE A 5 -16.75 8.11 -3.82
C PHE A 5 -15.70 9.03 -4.46
N GLU A 6 -15.42 10.15 -3.80
CA GLU A 6 -14.37 11.08 -4.20
C GLU A 6 -13.17 10.92 -3.28
N TYR A 7 -12.11 10.35 -3.83
CA TYR A 7 -10.84 10.16 -3.14
C TYR A 7 -9.68 10.51 -4.05
N GLU A 8 -8.74 11.27 -3.53
CA GLU A 8 -7.52 11.61 -4.26
C GLU A 8 -6.32 10.83 -3.74
N ASN A 9 -5.62 10.13 -4.63
CA ASN A 9 -4.34 9.49 -4.32
C ASN A 9 -3.14 10.48 -4.29
N LEU A 10 -3.41 11.78 -4.10
CA LEU A 10 -2.41 12.83 -4.11
C LEU A 10 -2.07 13.32 -2.71
N ASN A 11 -0.82 13.75 -2.55
CA ASN A 11 -0.36 14.41 -1.35
C ASN A 11 -0.34 15.93 -1.54
N HIS A 12 -1.10 16.64 -0.72
CA HIS A 12 -1.20 18.10 -0.76
C HIS A 12 -0.21 18.80 0.18
N ARG A 13 0.59 18.04 0.94
CA ARG A 13 1.63 18.61 1.79
C ARG A 13 2.74 19.19 0.93
N ARG A 14 3.03 20.49 1.10
CA ARG A 14 4.12 21.17 0.38
C ARG A 14 5.46 20.49 0.65
N PRO A 15 6.31 20.27 -0.38
CA PRO A 15 7.68 19.84 -0.16
C PRO A 15 8.42 20.84 0.73
N ASN A 16 9.29 20.36 1.61
CA ASN A 16 10.20 21.27 2.31
C ASN A 16 11.26 21.82 1.34
N ALA A 17 11.90 22.94 1.70
CA ALA A 17 12.86 23.62 0.84
C ALA A 17 14.01 22.71 0.39
N VAL A 18 14.49 21.83 1.28
CA VAL A 18 15.55 20.86 0.97
C VAL A 18 15.10 19.89 -0.13
N ASN A 19 13.91 19.30 -0.03
CA ASN A 19 13.39 18.38 -1.03
C ASN A 19 13.15 19.08 -2.36
N ALA A 20 12.61 20.31 -2.34
CA ALA A 20 12.46 21.12 -3.54
C ALA A 20 13.80 21.38 -4.24
N THR A 21 14.85 21.70 -3.48
CA THR A 21 16.21 21.89 -4.01
C THR A 21 16.79 20.59 -4.58
N LEU A 22 16.66 19.45 -3.87
CA LEU A 22 17.15 18.15 -4.36
C LEU A 22 16.50 17.74 -5.68
N ARG A 23 15.19 17.92 -5.83
CA ARG A 23 14.46 17.63 -7.08
C ARG A 23 14.98 18.46 -8.27
N ARG A 24 15.44 19.69 -8.01
CA ARG A 24 15.98 20.57 -9.05
C ARG A 24 17.42 20.23 -9.42
N LEU A 25 18.24 19.84 -8.44
CA LEU A 25 19.67 19.61 -8.64
C LEU A 25 20.01 18.17 -9.03
N LEU A 26 19.16 17.20 -8.71
CA LEU A 26 19.38 15.78 -8.97
C LEU A 26 18.29 15.27 -9.92
N PRO A 27 18.58 15.14 -11.24
CA PRO A 27 17.57 14.77 -12.24
C PRO A 27 16.83 13.47 -11.93
N GLY A 28 17.50 12.46 -11.36
CA GLY A 28 16.86 11.20 -10.95
C GLY A 28 15.80 11.40 -9.86
N VAL A 29 16.08 12.23 -8.86
CA VAL A 29 15.12 12.59 -7.80
C VAL A 29 13.94 13.37 -8.40
N GLY A 30 14.21 14.29 -9.32
CA GLY A 30 13.18 15.04 -10.04
C GLY A 30 12.25 14.13 -10.86
N ARG A 31 12.83 13.19 -11.64
CA ARG A 31 12.07 12.24 -12.46
C ARG A 31 11.19 11.32 -11.64
N VAL A 32 11.74 10.71 -10.57
CA VAL A 32 10.94 9.84 -9.68
C VAL A 32 9.85 10.65 -8.97
N ALA A 33 10.15 11.86 -8.49
CA ALA A 33 9.15 12.72 -7.87
C ALA A 33 8.02 13.12 -8.85
N ALA A 34 8.32 13.29 -10.14
CA ALA A 34 7.35 13.62 -11.17
C ALA A 34 6.34 12.49 -11.45
N GLN A 35 6.61 11.24 -11.03
CA GLN A 35 5.69 10.12 -11.17
C GLN A 35 4.45 10.24 -10.25
N ALA A 36 4.55 10.96 -9.14
CA ALA A 36 3.50 10.99 -8.12
C ALA A 36 2.14 11.45 -8.65
N ALA A 37 2.11 12.50 -9.49
CA ALA A 37 0.88 13.02 -10.06
C ALA A 37 0.21 12.08 -11.08
N PRO A 38 0.90 11.63 -12.15
CA PRO A 38 0.29 10.70 -13.10
C PRO A 38 -0.10 9.36 -12.46
N TYR A 39 0.69 8.83 -11.51
CA TYR A 39 0.35 7.56 -10.86
C TYR A 39 -0.85 7.71 -9.94
N ALA A 40 -0.98 8.85 -9.24
CA ALA A 40 -2.17 9.15 -8.47
C ALA A 40 -3.42 9.25 -9.36
N ALA A 41 -3.34 9.92 -10.51
CA ALA A 41 -4.46 10.02 -11.45
C ALA A 41 -4.88 8.64 -12.00
N TRP A 42 -3.90 7.78 -12.31
CA TRP A 42 -4.14 6.40 -12.74
C TRP A 42 -4.87 5.60 -11.65
N TRP A 43 -4.42 5.66 -10.40
CA TRP A 43 -5.09 4.98 -9.28
C TRP A 43 -6.49 5.53 -9.00
N GLN A 44 -6.70 6.84 -9.12
CA GLN A 44 -8.04 7.42 -8.97
C GLN A 44 -9.01 6.87 -10.01
N ALA A 45 -8.58 6.77 -11.29
CA ALA A 45 -9.40 6.16 -12.33
C ALA A 45 -9.70 4.70 -12.03
N ARG A 46 -8.69 3.92 -11.65
CA ARG A 46 -8.83 2.50 -11.32
C ARG A 46 -9.72 2.25 -10.09
N ASN A 47 -9.65 3.12 -9.08
CA ASN A 47 -10.49 3.06 -7.90
C ASN A 47 -11.97 3.27 -8.23
N ARG A 48 -12.30 4.21 -9.13
CA ARG A 48 -13.67 4.42 -9.60
C ARG A 48 -14.20 3.19 -10.33
N GLU A 49 -13.39 2.58 -11.19
CA GLU A 49 -13.76 1.31 -11.86
C GLU A 49 -13.98 0.17 -10.86
N ALA A 50 -13.10 0.04 -9.86
CA ALA A 50 -13.19 -1.01 -8.85
C ALA A 50 -14.45 -0.90 -7.99
N LEU A 51 -14.91 0.32 -7.69
CA LEU A 51 -16.12 0.58 -6.91
C LEU A 51 -17.39 0.54 -7.76
N ALA A 52 -17.31 0.88 -9.05
CA ALA A 52 -18.45 0.80 -9.96
C ALA A 52 -18.75 -0.65 -10.38
N ALA A 53 -17.78 -1.55 -10.31
CA ALA A 53 -17.98 -2.96 -10.65
C ALA A 53 -18.88 -3.66 -9.62
N ASP A 54 -20.02 -4.17 -10.10
CA ASP A 54 -21.06 -4.84 -9.34
C ASP A 54 -21.33 -6.27 -9.88
N GLY A 55 -22.11 -7.04 -9.11
CA GLY A 55 -22.47 -8.41 -9.47
C GLY A 55 -21.45 -9.48 -9.07
N ALA A 56 -21.83 -10.75 -9.22
CA ALA A 56 -21.04 -11.90 -8.81
C ALA A 56 -19.72 -12.03 -9.61
N ASP A 57 -19.68 -11.52 -10.84
CA ASP A 57 -18.52 -11.61 -11.75
C ASP A 57 -17.47 -10.51 -11.51
N ALA A 58 -17.77 -9.54 -10.64
CA ALA A 58 -16.89 -8.42 -10.34
C ALA A 58 -15.58 -8.86 -9.66
N GLY A 59 -15.63 -9.99 -8.94
CA GLY A 59 -14.52 -10.52 -8.16
C GLY A 59 -14.36 -9.87 -6.78
N PRO A 60 -13.58 -10.50 -5.88
CA PRO A 60 -13.35 -9.99 -4.54
C PRO A 60 -12.62 -8.65 -4.54
N LEU A 61 -12.95 -7.81 -3.56
CA LEU A 61 -12.30 -6.51 -3.36
C LEU A 61 -11.00 -6.67 -2.55
N TRP A 62 -9.90 -6.23 -3.14
CA TRP A 62 -8.62 -6.05 -2.48
C TRP A 62 -8.39 -4.56 -2.21
N VAL A 63 -8.28 -4.20 -0.93
CA VAL A 63 -7.95 -2.83 -0.50
C VAL A 63 -6.45 -2.71 -0.22
N VAL A 64 -5.83 -1.67 -0.77
CA VAL A 64 -4.41 -1.34 -0.52
C VAL A 64 -4.33 -0.03 0.26
N LEU A 65 -3.79 -0.12 1.46
CA LEU A 65 -3.43 1.01 2.32
C LEU A 65 -1.91 1.19 2.29
N GLY A 66 -1.44 2.43 2.27
CA GLY A 66 -0.01 2.68 2.36
C GLY A 66 0.51 3.97 1.75
N ASP A 67 1.79 3.95 1.39
CA ASP A 67 2.54 5.10 0.92
C ASP A 67 3.01 5.01 -0.55
N SER A 68 4.16 5.62 -0.88
CA SER A 68 4.70 5.68 -2.23
C SER A 68 5.01 4.30 -2.82
N MET A 69 5.37 3.31 -1.98
CA MET A 69 5.61 1.94 -2.45
C MET A 69 4.31 1.27 -2.90
N SER A 70 3.21 1.46 -2.17
CA SER A 70 1.88 1.00 -2.57
C SER A 70 1.33 1.74 -3.79
N GLN A 71 1.79 2.97 -4.03
CA GLN A 71 1.46 3.74 -5.24
C GLN A 71 2.31 3.35 -6.46
N GLY A 72 3.45 2.67 -6.25
CA GLY A 72 4.36 2.20 -7.30
C GLY A 72 5.48 3.19 -7.68
N ILE A 73 5.73 4.23 -6.88
CA ILE A 73 6.75 5.25 -7.19
C ILE A 73 8.15 4.63 -7.26
N GLY A 74 8.92 4.97 -8.28
CA GLY A 74 10.22 4.37 -8.58
C GLY A 74 10.17 3.29 -9.66
N ALA A 75 9.00 2.66 -9.88
CA ALA A 75 8.78 1.78 -11.02
C ALA A 75 8.81 2.58 -12.31
N SER A 76 9.26 1.98 -13.41
CA SER A 76 9.31 2.71 -14.68
C SER A 76 7.94 2.99 -15.30
N ALA A 77 6.90 2.28 -14.86
CA ALA A 77 5.51 2.51 -15.19
C ALA A 77 4.64 2.10 -13.99
N VAL A 78 3.43 2.65 -13.84
CA VAL A 78 2.56 2.35 -12.70
C VAL A 78 2.17 0.87 -12.66
N GLU A 79 1.99 0.25 -13.82
CA GLU A 79 1.75 -1.18 -14.01
C GLU A 79 2.91 -2.06 -13.53
N ARG A 80 4.13 -1.51 -13.47
CA ARG A 80 5.31 -2.19 -12.93
C ARG A 80 5.43 -2.06 -11.41
N GLY A 81 4.51 -1.37 -10.74
CA GLY A 81 4.40 -1.44 -9.28
C GLY A 81 3.97 -2.85 -8.82
N TRP A 82 4.16 -3.16 -7.54
CA TRP A 82 3.85 -4.52 -7.04
C TRP A 82 2.34 -4.82 -7.06
N VAL A 83 1.48 -3.81 -6.88
CA VAL A 83 0.02 -4.01 -6.81
C VAL A 83 -0.55 -4.51 -8.14
N PRO A 84 -0.30 -3.85 -9.31
CA PRO A 84 -0.79 -4.37 -10.58
C PRO A 84 -0.18 -5.72 -10.94
N GLN A 85 1.11 -5.95 -10.65
CA GLN A 85 1.77 -7.24 -10.88
C GLN A 85 1.11 -8.40 -10.11
N VAL A 86 0.72 -8.19 -8.84
CA VAL A 86 -0.03 -9.19 -8.08
C VAL A 86 -1.41 -9.42 -8.70
N ALA A 87 -2.13 -8.36 -9.06
CA ALA A 87 -3.45 -8.46 -9.66
C ALA A 87 -3.42 -9.24 -10.98
N GLU A 88 -2.44 -8.98 -11.83
CA GLU A 88 -2.19 -9.70 -13.08
C GLU A 88 -1.86 -11.18 -12.81
N THR A 89 -0.97 -11.45 -11.85
CA THR A 89 -0.60 -12.82 -11.48
C THR A 89 -1.79 -13.62 -10.95
N LEU A 90 -2.64 -13.01 -10.11
CA LEU A 90 -3.87 -13.65 -9.62
C LEU A 90 -4.88 -13.89 -10.73
N GLN A 91 -5.03 -12.94 -11.66
CA GLN A 91 -5.89 -13.11 -12.83
C GLN A 91 -5.41 -14.28 -13.71
N GLY A 92 -4.10 -14.39 -13.95
CA GLY A 92 -3.50 -15.54 -14.65
C GLY A 92 -3.72 -16.88 -13.94
N ARG A 93 -4.00 -16.86 -12.63
CA ARG A 93 -4.39 -18.02 -11.82
C ARG A 93 -5.90 -18.21 -11.69
N GLY A 94 -6.70 -17.48 -12.48
CA GLY A 94 -8.16 -17.58 -12.51
C GLY A 94 -8.88 -16.77 -11.43
N THR A 95 -8.20 -15.90 -10.68
CA THR A 95 -8.82 -15.02 -9.67
C THR A 95 -8.73 -13.56 -10.12
N ARG A 96 -9.82 -13.03 -10.69
CA ARG A 96 -9.94 -11.61 -11.00
C ARG A 96 -10.25 -10.83 -9.72
N VAL A 97 -9.45 -9.81 -9.41
CA VAL A 97 -9.63 -8.95 -8.23
C VAL A 97 -10.00 -7.54 -8.62
N ARG A 98 -10.83 -6.89 -7.80
CA ARG A 98 -11.03 -5.44 -7.84
C ARG A 98 -10.04 -4.81 -6.88
N VAL A 99 -9.28 -3.83 -7.34
CA VAL A 99 -8.25 -3.20 -6.52
C VAL A 99 -8.71 -1.79 -6.17
N LEU A 100 -8.93 -1.55 -4.87
CA LEU A 100 -9.13 -0.22 -4.31
C LEU A 100 -7.83 0.21 -3.61
N ASN A 101 -6.99 0.96 -4.32
CA ASN A 101 -5.73 1.45 -3.79
C ASN A 101 -5.90 2.85 -3.22
N LEU A 102 -5.89 2.98 -1.90
CA LEU A 102 -6.05 4.25 -1.19
C LEU A 102 -4.70 4.88 -0.82
N SER A 103 -3.58 4.30 -1.26
CA SER A 103 -2.26 4.83 -0.95
C SER A 103 -1.99 6.18 -1.63
N PHE A 104 -1.04 6.93 -1.08
CA PHE A 104 -0.49 8.12 -1.74
C PHE A 104 0.96 8.35 -1.33
N SER A 105 1.75 8.91 -2.26
CA SER A 105 3.18 9.17 -2.01
C SER A 105 3.43 10.09 -0.81
N GLY A 106 4.28 9.65 0.12
CA GLY A 106 4.60 10.38 1.34
C GLY A 106 3.55 10.26 2.46
N ALA A 107 2.61 9.32 2.37
CA ALA A 107 1.72 8.97 3.48
C ALA A 107 2.51 8.50 4.71
N ARG A 108 2.04 8.91 5.89
CA ARG A 108 2.53 8.51 7.21
C ARG A 108 1.48 7.63 7.87
N VAL A 109 1.83 7.03 9.01
CA VAL A 109 0.91 6.21 9.80
C VAL A 109 -0.40 6.94 10.10
N ALA A 110 -0.32 8.20 10.53
CA ALA A 110 -1.49 9.02 10.83
C ALA A 110 -2.39 9.24 9.59
N ASP A 111 -1.81 9.41 8.40
CA ASP A 111 -2.61 9.59 7.19
C ASP A 111 -3.40 8.34 6.80
N VAL A 112 -2.88 7.14 7.11
CA VAL A 112 -3.66 5.91 6.89
C VAL A 112 -4.89 5.92 7.79
N ALA A 113 -4.70 6.23 9.06
CA ALA A 113 -5.77 6.33 10.05
C ALA A 113 -6.82 7.40 9.69
N GLU A 114 -6.38 8.61 9.38
CA GLU A 114 -7.25 9.78 9.24
C GLU A 114 -7.89 9.91 7.86
N ARG A 115 -7.21 9.42 6.82
CA ARG A 115 -7.63 9.63 5.43
C ARG A 115 -7.99 8.33 4.72
N GLN A 116 -7.12 7.32 4.79
CA GLN A 116 -7.33 6.09 3.99
C GLN A 116 -8.42 5.21 4.60
N LEU A 117 -8.39 4.97 5.92
CA LEU A 117 -9.44 4.23 6.61
C LEU A 117 -10.78 4.98 6.61
N ALA A 118 -10.74 6.31 6.73
CA ALA A 118 -11.94 7.14 6.60
C ALA A 118 -12.57 7.03 5.21
N ALA A 119 -11.74 7.04 4.15
CA ALA A 119 -12.20 6.83 2.78
C ALA A 119 -12.77 5.42 2.58
N LEU A 120 -12.11 4.38 3.09
CA LEU A 120 -12.62 3.01 3.04
C LEU A 120 -14.01 2.91 3.68
N ALA A 121 -14.18 3.50 4.87
CA ALA A 121 -15.48 3.52 5.56
C ALA A 121 -16.54 4.29 4.76
N ALA A 122 -16.17 5.44 4.18
CA ALA A 122 -17.08 6.24 3.35
C ALA A 122 -17.49 5.52 2.05
N ALA A 123 -16.64 4.67 1.50
CA ALA A 123 -16.97 3.84 0.33
C ALA A 123 -18.01 2.75 0.65
N GLY A 124 -18.21 2.40 1.93
CA GLY A 124 -19.11 1.32 2.34
C GLY A 124 -18.74 -0.05 1.76
N ALA A 125 -17.46 -0.23 1.40
CA ALA A 125 -16.99 -1.39 0.68
C ALA A 125 -16.36 -2.42 1.63
N GLU A 126 -16.79 -3.68 1.53
CA GLU A 126 -16.27 -4.77 2.35
C GLU A 126 -15.05 -5.42 1.66
N PRO A 127 -13.84 -5.29 2.22
CA PRO A 127 -12.64 -5.89 1.64
C PRO A 127 -12.63 -7.42 1.88
N ALA A 128 -12.37 -8.19 0.83
CA ALA A 128 -12.00 -9.60 0.97
C ALA A 128 -10.56 -9.76 1.49
N VAL A 129 -9.71 -8.78 1.18
CA VAL A 129 -8.33 -8.71 1.67
C VAL A 129 -7.88 -7.26 1.74
N THR A 130 -7.14 -6.92 2.80
CA THR A 130 -6.51 -5.61 2.98
C THR A 130 -5.01 -5.79 3.12
N THR A 131 -4.22 -4.96 2.44
CA THR A 131 -2.76 -4.88 2.61
C THR A 131 -2.37 -3.51 3.14
N LEU A 132 -1.42 -3.46 4.07
CA LEU A 132 -0.90 -2.23 4.66
C LEU A 132 0.63 -2.16 4.49
N LEU A 133 1.13 -1.08 3.88
CA LEU A 133 2.56 -0.80 3.76
C LEU A 133 2.81 0.69 4.02
N VAL A 134 3.26 1.04 5.23
CA VAL A 134 3.53 2.43 5.66
C VAL A 134 4.57 2.47 6.77
N GLY A 135 5.10 3.65 7.07
CA GLY A 135 5.91 3.94 8.27
C GLY A 135 7.29 4.50 7.97
N SER A 136 7.83 4.26 6.78
CA SER A 136 9.14 4.79 6.37
C SER A 136 9.17 6.32 6.34
N ASN A 137 8.05 6.97 5.97
CA ASN A 137 7.94 8.43 5.95
C ASN A 137 8.00 9.08 7.35
N ASP A 138 7.53 8.39 8.39
CA ASP A 138 7.59 8.86 9.77
C ASP A 138 9.04 8.93 10.28
N LEU A 139 9.93 8.07 9.75
CA LEU A 139 11.35 8.13 10.08
C LEU A 139 12.02 9.43 9.65
N LEU A 140 11.49 10.13 8.63
CA LEU A 140 12.09 11.35 8.08
C LEU A 140 11.98 12.55 9.03
N ARG A 141 11.08 12.52 10.03
CA ARG A 141 10.94 13.58 11.03
C ARG A 141 11.17 13.03 12.42
N ARG A 142 12.07 13.66 13.19
CA ARG A 142 12.46 13.17 14.53
C ARG A 142 11.28 13.01 15.49
N SER A 143 10.30 13.91 15.47
CA SER A 143 9.11 13.80 16.32
C SER A 143 8.26 12.57 15.96
N LEU A 144 7.97 12.38 14.67
CA LEU A 144 7.19 11.25 14.19
C LEU A 144 7.91 9.92 14.44
N ARG A 145 9.22 9.86 14.19
CA ARG A 145 10.05 8.70 14.50
C ARG A 145 9.96 8.29 15.98
N ARG A 146 9.90 9.25 16.90
CA ARG A 146 9.78 8.99 18.34
C ARG A 146 8.40 8.47 18.75
N GLU A 147 7.39 8.64 17.92
CA GLU A 147 6.01 8.23 18.23
C GLU A 147 5.52 7.14 17.28
N LEU A 148 6.43 6.61 16.43
CA LEU A 148 6.09 5.68 15.35
C LEU A 148 5.50 4.39 15.90
N VAL A 149 6.16 3.76 16.88
CA VAL A 149 5.74 2.44 17.36
C VAL A 149 4.36 2.51 17.99
N GLU A 150 4.15 3.52 18.83
CA GLU A 150 2.91 3.74 19.58
C GLU A 150 1.76 4.05 18.60
N ARG A 151 1.96 4.96 17.64
CA ARG A 151 0.94 5.24 16.62
C ARG A 151 0.66 4.08 15.68
N TYR A 152 1.66 3.25 15.40
CA TYR A 152 1.45 2.08 14.56
C TYR A 152 0.59 1.06 15.29
N GLU A 153 0.81 0.85 16.58
CA GLU A 153 -0.03 -0.01 17.43
C GLU A 153 -1.48 0.47 17.47
N GLU A 154 -1.71 1.78 17.63
CA GLU A 154 -3.05 2.38 17.49
C GLU A 154 -3.68 2.15 16.10
N LEU A 155 -2.87 2.19 15.04
CA LEU A 155 -3.34 1.89 13.67
C LEU A 155 -3.73 0.42 13.52
N LEU A 156 -3.00 -0.52 14.13
CA LEU A 156 -3.29 -1.95 14.04
C LEU A 156 -4.66 -2.31 14.63
N GLU A 157 -5.13 -1.57 15.63
CA GLU A 157 -6.47 -1.76 16.21
C GLU A 157 -7.61 -1.33 15.27
N ARG A 158 -7.29 -0.45 14.30
CA ARG A 158 -8.26 0.21 13.42
C ARG A 158 -8.35 -0.39 12.03
N VAL A 159 -7.33 -1.14 11.59
CA VAL A 159 -7.37 -1.79 10.28
C VAL A 159 -8.33 -2.99 10.29
N PRO A 160 -8.87 -3.39 9.11
CA PRO A 160 -9.71 -4.57 9.01
C PRO A 160 -9.03 -5.84 9.52
N ASP A 161 -9.83 -6.75 10.08
CA ASP A 161 -9.35 -8.04 10.57
C ASP A 161 -8.64 -8.83 9.47
N GLY A 162 -7.52 -9.43 9.86
CA GLY A 162 -6.63 -10.14 8.98
C GLY A 162 -5.88 -9.26 7.98
N THR A 163 -5.77 -7.95 8.18
CA THR A 163 -4.92 -7.11 7.31
C THR A 163 -3.51 -7.71 7.17
N LEU A 164 -3.03 -7.82 5.94
CA LEU A 164 -1.67 -8.25 5.60
C LEU A 164 -0.74 -7.05 5.74
N VAL A 165 0.12 -7.03 6.76
CA VAL A 165 0.94 -5.86 7.09
C VAL A 165 2.38 -6.11 6.66
N ALA A 166 2.88 -5.32 5.71
CA ALA A 166 4.29 -5.31 5.36
C ALA A 166 5.14 -4.95 6.59
N THR A 167 6.19 -5.73 6.83
CA THR A 167 7.12 -5.49 7.94
C THR A 167 8.55 -5.47 7.44
N THR A 168 9.41 -4.76 8.17
CA THR A 168 10.87 -4.80 7.97
C THR A 168 11.51 -5.26 9.28
N PRO A 169 11.61 -6.59 9.51
CA PRO A 169 12.22 -7.13 10.72
C PRO A 169 13.66 -6.67 10.90
N GLY A 170 14.12 -6.58 12.15
CA GLY A 170 15.50 -6.22 12.47
C GLY A 170 15.60 -5.09 13.49
N ARG A 171 16.50 -4.14 13.24
CA ARG A 171 16.83 -3.07 14.22
C ARG A 171 16.07 -1.77 13.95
N GLY A 172 16.04 -0.90 14.95
CA GLY A 172 15.45 0.42 14.86
C GLY A 172 13.93 0.42 14.96
N ARG A 173 13.29 1.55 14.63
CA ARG A 173 11.85 1.73 14.87
C ARG A 173 10.98 0.84 13.99
N LEU A 174 11.36 0.58 12.74
CA LEU A 174 10.60 -0.36 11.88
C LEU A 174 10.74 -1.82 12.35
N GLY A 175 11.90 -2.20 12.92
CA GLY A 175 12.05 -3.50 13.58
C GLY A 175 11.13 -3.63 14.80
N GLN A 176 11.04 -2.58 15.63
CA GLN A 176 10.10 -2.55 16.76
C GLN A 176 8.63 -2.61 16.31
N VAL A 177 8.29 -1.95 15.19
CA VAL A 177 6.96 -2.08 14.57
C VAL A 177 6.73 -3.51 14.11
N ALA A 178 7.71 -4.16 13.45
CA ALA A 178 7.59 -5.55 13.03
C ALA A 178 7.28 -6.49 14.21
N GLU A 179 7.97 -6.33 15.35
CA GLU A 179 7.66 -7.11 16.55
C GLU A 179 6.24 -6.84 17.10
N ARG A 180 5.69 -5.63 16.96
CA ARG A 180 4.31 -5.33 17.35
C ARG A 180 3.32 -6.03 16.42
N VAL A 181 3.56 -5.96 15.11
CA VAL A 181 2.73 -6.64 14.11
C VAL A 181 2.74 -8.17 14.32
N GLU A 182 3.90 -8.77 14.56
CA GLU A 182 4.04 -10.22 14.77
C GLU A 182 3.25 -10.73 15.99
N ARG A 183 3.12 -9.92 17.03
CA ARG A 183 2.37 -10.28 18.26
C ARG A 183 0.89 -9.90 18.19
N HIS A 184 0.47 -9.12 17.20
CA HIS A 184 -0.87 -8.57 17.16
C HIS A 184 -1.89 -9.60 16.63
N PRO A 185 -2.94 -9.95 17.38
CA PRO A 185 -3.77 -11.12 17.10
C PRO A 185 -4.65 -11.00 15.85
N ARG A 186 -4.89 -9.76 15.39
CA ARG A 186 -5.84 -9.48 14.31
C ARG A 186 -5.19 -9.22 12.95
N VAL A 187 -3.86 -9.18 12.84
CA VAL A 187 -3.17 -8.89 11.57
C VAL A 187 -2.21 -10.02 11.22
N VAL A 188 -1.77 -10.07 9.97
CA VAL A 188 -0.79 -11.07 9.51
C VAL A 188 0.46 -10.36 9.00
N PRO A 189 1.64 -10.60 9.60
CA PRO A 189 2.88 -10.02 9.13
C PRO A 189 3.27 -10.58 7.76
N VAL A 190 3.72 -9.69 6.88
CA VAL A 190 4.33 -10.02 5.59
C VAL A 190 5.75 -9.42 5.59
N PRO A 191 6.78 -10.19 5.98
CA PRO A 191 8.14 -9.68 6.05
C PRO A 191 8.69 -9.38 4.66
N LEU A 192 9.09 -8.13 4.44
CA LEU A 192 9.71 -7.69 3.20
C LEU A 192 11.19 -8.02 3.19
N SER A 193 11.70 -8.31 2.00
CA SER A 193 13.13 -8.39 1.72
C SER A 193 13.42 -7.56 0.49
N PHE A 194 14.59 -6.93 0.47
CA PHE A 194 15.12 -6.18 -0.67
C PHE A 194 16.56 -6.63 -0.89
N ALA A 195 16.97 -6.77 -2.15
CA ALA A 195 18.36 -7.04 -2.49
C ALA A 195 19.17 -5.73 -2.58
N ALA A 196 20.49 -5.85 -2.43
CA ALA A 196 21.38 -4.71 -2.60
C ALA A 196 21.28 -4.17 -4.04
N GLY A 197 21.06 -2.86 -4.18
CA GLY A 197 20.98 -2.19 -5.48
C GLY A 197 19.58 -2.14 -6.11
N GLU A 198 18.57 -2.76 -5.50
CA GLU A 198 17.14 -2.70 -5.91
C GLU A 198 16.52 -1.33 -5.56
N VAL A 199 17.06 -0.27 -6.16
CA VAL A 199 16.66 1.12 -5.91
C VAL A 199 16.57 1.91 -7.20
N ALA A 200 15.55 2.76 -7.31
CA ALA A 200 15.34 3.66 -8.41
C ALA A 200 16.41 4.76 -8.47
N GLU A 201 16.31 5.63 -9.50
CA GLU A 201 17.29 6.69 -9.75
C GLU A 201 17.45 7.70 -8.60
N ASP A 202 16.45 7.81 -7.73
CA ASP A 202 16.50 8.66 -6.54
C ASP A 202 17.21 8.02 -5.34
N ARG A 203 17.68 6.76 -5.50
CA ARG A 203 18.38 5.95 -4.49
C ARG A 203 17.57 5.73 -3.21
N PHE A 204 16.25 5.89 -3.28
CA PHE A 204 15.36 5.78 -2.13
C PHE A 204 14.17 4.86 -2.42
N HIS A 205 13.47 5.07 -3.53
CA HIS A 205 12.32 4.24 -3.88
C HIS A 205 12.76 2.91 -4.50
N PRO A 206 11.94 1.85 -4.38
CA PRO A 206 12.19 0.59 -5.08
C PRO A 206 12.17 0.76 -6.60
N ASP A 207 13.01 0.01 -7.32
CA ASP A 207 12.95 -0.11 -8.78
C ASP A 207 12.03 -1.27 -9.20
N ASP A 208 12.01 -1.60 -10.51
CA ASP A 208 11.14 -2.66 -11.01
C ASP A 208 11.49 -4.06 -10.47
N ALA A 209 12.78 -4.34 -10.23
CA ALA A 209 13.21 -5.62 -9.66
C ALA A 209 12.74 -5.76 -8.22
N ALA A 210 12.87 -4.69 -7.44
CA ALA A 210 12.33 -4.58 -6.10
C ALA A 210 10.80 -4.79 -6.09
N TYR A 211 10.08 -4.15 -7.03
CA TYR A 211 8.63 -4.31 -7.12
C TYR A 211 8.19 -5.71 -7.52
N ALA A 212 8.93 -6.37 -8.41
CA ALA A 212 8.69 -7.78 -8.74
C ALA A 212 8.88 -8.69 -7.51
N ARG A 213 9.89 -8.41 -6.67
CA ARG A 213 10.09 -9.11 -5.40
C ARG A 213 8.94 -8.87 -4.42
N LEU A 214 8.51 -7.62 -4.25
CA LEU A 214 7.34 -7.29 -3.43
C LEU A 214 6.09 -8.03 -3.91
N ALA A 215 5.85 -8.05 -5.23
CA ALA A 215 4.73 -8.76 -5.83
C ALA A 215 4.80 -10.26 -5.51
N ALA A 216 5.97 -10.89 -5.66
CA ALA A 216 6.16 -12.30 -5.31
C ALA A 216 5.88 -12.57 -3.82
N THR A 217 6.36 -11.69 -2.92
CA THR A 217 6.12 -11.79 -1.47
C THR A 217 4.63 -11.71 -1.12
N PHE A 218 3.87 -10.84 -1.77
CA PHE A 218 2.45 -10.62 -1.46
C PHE A 218 1.48 -11.59 -2.18
N THR A 219 1.84 -12.13 -3.33
CA THR A 219 0.94 -12.96 -4.16
C THR A 219 0.39 -14.16 -3.39
N GLY A 220 1.23 -14.88 -2.67
CA GLY A 220 0.83 -16.06 -1.88
C GLY A 220 -0.16 -15.71 -0.76
N PRO A 221 0.20 -14.79 0.17
CA PRO A 221 -0.68 -14.34 1.24
C PRO A 221 -2.02 -13.79 0.76
N ILE A 222 -2.04 -12.98 -0.30
CA ILE A 222 -3.28 -12.43 -0.86
C ILE A 222 -4.13 -13.55 -1.46
N GLY A 223 -3.53 -14.41 -2.30
CA GLY A 223 -4.23 -15.55 -2.90
C GLY A 223 -4.85 -16.48 -1.85
N ALA A 224 -4.17 -16.70 -0.72
CA ALA A 224 -4.70 -17.51 0.38
C ALA A 224 -5.96 -16.88 1.03
N ARG A 225 -6.04 -15.54 1.11
CA ARG A 225 -7.22 -14.84 1.64
C ARG A 225 -8.40 -14.81 0.69
N LEU A 226 -8.13 -14.86 -0.61
CA LEU A 226 -9.16 -14.82 -1.65
C LEU A 226 -9.77 -16.19 -1.96
N ARG A 227 -9.19 -17.29 -1.46
CA ARG A 227 -9.78 -18.62 -1.61
C ARG A 227 -11.12 -18.69 -0.87
N PRO A 228 -12.16 -19.30 -1.47
CA PRO A 228 -13.40 -19.58 -0.76
C PRO A 228 -13.07 -20.36 0.52
N ARG A 229 -13.57 -19.93 1.67
CA ARG A 229 -13.55 -20.76 2.87
C ARG A 229 -14.41 -21.98 2.53
N GLY A 230 -13.76 -23.14 2.35
CA GLY A 230 -14.46 -24.38 2.01
C GLY A 230 -15.64 -24.54 2.96
N GLY A 231 -16.84 -24.74 2.39
CA GLY A 231 -18.03 -25.01 3.16
C GLY A 231 -17.71 -26.18 4.09
N ALA A 232 -17.86 -25.96 5.40
CA ALA A 232 -18.01 -27.07 6.32
C ALA A 232 -19.27 -27.81 5.84
N SER A 233 -19.06 -28.89 5.09
CA SER A 233 -20.05 -29.95 4.93
C SER A 233 -20.35 -30.45 6.33
N ARG A 234 -21.43 -29.94 6.91
CA ARG A 234 -22.07 -30.60 8.05
C ARG A 234 -22.58 -31.94 7.49
N GLY A 235 -21.82 -32.99 7.76
CA GLY A 235 -22.36 -34.35 7.79
C GLY A 235 -23.30 -34.51 8.98
#